data_AF-A0A2V6XEG6-F1
#
_entry.id   AF-A0A2V6XEG6-F1
#
_cell.length_a   1.000
_cell.length_b   1.000
_cell.length_c   1.000
_cell.angle_alpha   90.00
_cell.angle_beta   90.00
_cell.angle_gamma   90.00
#
_symmetry.space_group_name_H-M   'P 1'
#
loop_
_entity.id
_entity.type
_entity.pdbx_description
1 polymer ?
#
loop_
_entity_poly.entity_id
_entity_poly.type
_entity_poly.pdbx_seq_one_letter_code
_entity_poly.pdbx_strand_id
1 'polypeptide(L)'
;MRTMARARFVRVSARKARLVLDQIRGKSVGDALSTLEYTPRAAARLVEKVLRSAVANAEHNHQVRNLDDLRVVQAIADGGPVLKRIQPRAMGRAFAIKHRTSHLTIGVSDEVNGAAPPSAAPPARPSAPPPREERPATRRAPARRGAAKGRQKPAAKATRKPKEKK
;
A
#
# COMPACT_ATOMS: atom_id res chain seq x y z
N MET A 1 -0.86 29.01 4.77
CA MET A 1 0.48 28.99 4.11
C MET A 1 1.06 27.59 4.12
N ARG A 2 1.81 27.15 3.10
CA ARG A 2 2.30 25.76 3.03
C ARG A 2 3.72 25.64 2.47
N THR A 3 4.62 25.10 3.29
CA THR A 3 6.02 24.83 2.92
C THR A 3 6.21 23.34 2.73
N MET A 4 6.94 22.93 1.68
CA MET A 4 7.19 21.51 1.39
C MET A 4 8.69 21.19 1.44
N ALA A 5 9.02 20.02 1.98
CA ALA A 5 10.34 19.41 1.86
C ALA A 5 10.23 18.04 1.18
N ARG A 6 11.18 17.72 0.30
CA ARG A 6 11.22 16.47 -0.46
C ARG A 6 12.57 15.79 -0.36
N ALA A 7 12.58 14.52 0.01
CA ALA A 7 13.75 13.65 -0.10
C ALA A 7 13.55 12.64 -1.23
N ARG A 8 14.47 12.62 -2.19
CA ARG A 8 14.39 11.76 -3.38
C ARG A 8 15.35 10.57 -3.28
N PHE A 9 14.96 9.44 -3.89
CA PHE A 9 15.76 8.21 -3.98
C PHE A 9 16.16 7.61 -2.63
N VAL A 10 15.26 7.71 -1.64
CA VAL A 10 15.48 7.15 -0.31
C VAL A 10 15.45 5.61 -0.41
N ARG A 11 16.47 4.94 0.14
CA ARG A 11 16.60 3.46 0.12
C ARG A 11 15.69 2.77 1.15
N VAL A 12 14.41 3.09 1.11
CA VAL A 12 13.35 2.47 1.92
C VAL A 12 12.16 2.19 1.01
N SER A 13 11.46 1.09 1.27
CA SER A 13 10.21 0.81 0.56
C SER A 13 9.11 1.78 1.01
N ALA A 14 8.36 2.37 0.07
CA ALA A 14 7.28 3.30 0.37
C ALA A 14 6.30 2.79 1.45
N ARG A 15 5.95 1.49 1.44
CA ARG A 15 5.08 0.88 2.46
C ARG A 15 5.60 1.04 3.90
N LYS A 16 6.91 0.86 4.12
CA LYS A 16 7.53 1.01 5.45
C LYS A 16 7.58 2.47 5.88
N ALA A 17 7.79 3.39 4.95
CA ALA A 17 7.76 4.83 5.23
C ALA A 17 6.34 5.32 5.56
N ARG A 18 5.32 4.84 4.83
CA ARG A 18 3.91 5.21 5.07
C ARG A 18 3.47 4.94 6.50
N LEU A 19 3.82 3.78 7.06
CA LEU A 19 3.50 3.45 8.46
C LEU A 19 3.98 4.51 9.47
N VAL A 20 5.13 5.13 9.22
CA VAL A 20 5.67 6.20 10.08
C VAL A 20 5.03 7.54 9.73
N LEU A 21 4.84 7.84 8.44
CA LEU A 21 4.19 9.08 8.00
C LEU A 21 2.74 9.19 8.48
N ASP A 22 2.04 8.06 8.61
CA ASP A 22 0.67 8.01 9.11
C ASP A 22 0.60 8.35 10.61
N GLN A 23 1.66 8.10 11.38
CA GLN A 23 1.73 8.47 12.80
C GLN A 23 1.91 9.97 13.03
N ILE A 24 2.50 10.69 12.08
CA ILE A 24 2.81 12.13 12.23
C ILE A 24 1.80 13.03 11.52
N ARG A 25 0.90 12.46 10.71
CA ARG A 25 -0.07 13.22 9.93
C ARG A 25 -1.05 13.95 10.86
N GLY A 26 -1.20 15.26 10.69
CA GLY A 26 -2.10 16.10 11.49
C GLY A 26 -1.58 16.48 12.88
N LYS A 27 -0.40 15.99 13.28
CA LYS A 27 0.23 16.39 14.56
C LYS A 27 0.94 17.74 14.45
N SER A 28 1.15 18.37 15.61
CA SER A 28 2.07 19.50 15.74
C SER A 28 3.50 19.05 15.40
N VAL A 29 4.35 19.99 15.00
CA VAL A 29 5.76 19.69 14.71
C VAL A 29 6.48 19.14 15.94
N GLY A 30 6.21 19.70 17.14
CA GLY A 30 6.78 19.23 18.40
C GLY A 30 6.43 17.76 18.69
N ASP A 31 5.14 17.43 18.69
CA ASP A 31 4.66 16.05 18.93
C ASP A 31 5.18 15.07 17.87
N ALA A 32 5.28 15.53 16.61
CA ALA A 32 5.80 14.73 15.52
C ALA A 32 7.29 14.39 15.74
N LEU A 33 8.12 15.35 16.18
CA LEU A 33 9.53 15.11 16.47
C LEU A 33 9.71 14.09 17.59
N SER A 34 8.99 14.25 18.71
CA SER A 34 9.03 13.29 19.82
C SER A 34 8.55 11.91 19.39
N THR A 35 7.46 11.82 18.62
CA THR A 35 6.97 10.54 18.10
C THR A 35 8.03 9.85 17.23
N LEU A 36 8.72 10.60 16.36
CA LEU A 36 9.72 10.06 15.45
C LEU A 36 10.98 9.57 16.18
N GLU A 37 11.40 10.26 17.23
CA GLU A 37 12.59 9.91 18.01
C GLU A 37 12.45 8.55 18.70
N TYR A 38 11.28 8.26 19.28
CA TYR A 38 11.04 7.01 20.01
C TYR A 38 10.48 5.87 19.14
N THR A 39 10.27 6.10 17.85
CA THR A 39 9.74 5.05 16.95
C THR A 39 10.87 4.09 16.54
N PRO A 40 10.76 2.77 16.79
CA PRO A 40 11.84 1.79 16.55
C PRO A 40 12.02 1.41 15.06
N ARG A 41 11.60 2.26 14.12
CA ARG A 41 11.68 2.01 12.67
C ARG A 41 12.82 2.81 12.05
N ALA A 42 13.63 2.16 11.22
CA ALA A 42 14.69 2.84 10.47
C ALA A 42 14.19 4.00 9.58
N ALA A 43 12.92 3.94 9.14
CA ALA A 43 12.31 5.02 8.38
C ALA A 43 12.10 6.31 9.20
N ALA A 44 11.98 6.20 10.53
CA ALA A 44 11.74 7.35 11.41
C ALA A 44 12.90 8.36 11.36
N ARG A 45 14.15 7.88 11.47
CA ARG A 45 15.36 8.72 11.35
C ARG A 45 15.45 9.47 10.02
N LEU A 46 14.90 8.92 8.95
CA LEU A 46 14.88 9.56 7.63
C LEU A 46 13.77 10.61 7.54
N VAL A 47 12.58 10.29 8.06
CA VAL A 47 11.44 11.21 8.12
C VAL A 47 11.75 12.40 9.03
N GLU A 48 12.41 12.17 10.16
CA GLU A 48 12.88 13.21 11.10
C GLU A 48 13.77 14.25 10.39
N LYS A 49 14.73 13.80 9.58
CA LYS A 49 15.59 14.70 8.78
C LYS A 49 14.79 15.55 7.80
N VAL A 50 13.80 14.96 7.14
CA VAL A 50 12.94 15.68 6.19
C VAL A 50 12.04 16.68 6.91
N LEU A 51 11.52 16.32 8.08
CA LEU A 51 10.70 17.20 8.90
C LEU A 51 11.51 18.40 9.40
N ARG A 52 12.72 18.18 9.93
CA ARG A 52 13.64 19.26 10.32
C ARG A 52 13.97 20.19 9.15
N SER A 53 14.19 19.63 7.96
CA SER A 53 14.39 20.44 6.76
C SER A 53 13.15 21.25 6.38
N ALA A 54 11.94 20.70 6.55
CA ALA A 54 10.70 21.44 6.30
C ALA A 54 10.53 22.62 7.26
N VAL A 55 10.88 22.43 8.53
CA VAL A 55 10.88 23.47 9.56
C VAL A 55 11.87 24.57 9.21
N ALA A 56 13.13 24.21 8.92
CA ALA A 56 14.16 25.19 8.54
C ALA A 56 13.76 26.00 7.29
N ASN A 57 13.11 25.36 6.31
CA ASN A 57 12.59 26.05 5.13
C ASN A 57 11.45 27.02 5.48
N ALA A 58 10.60 26.67 6.46
CA ALA A 58 9.53 27.54 6.93
C ALA A 58 10.09 28.75 7.68
N GLU A 59 11.08 28.54 8.55
CA GLU A 59 11.78 29.63 9.26
C GLU A 59 12.47 30.58 8.27
N HIS A 60 13.24 30.05 7.31
CA HIS A 60 14.04 30.88 6.42
C HIS A 60 13.20 31.62 5.37
N ASN A 61 12.26 30.94 4.72
CA ASN A 61 11.54 31.52 3.58
C ASN A 61 10.28 32.29 3.97
N HIS A 62 9.71 31.99 5.13
CA HIS A 62 8.46 32.59 5.59
C HIS A 62 8.61 33.33 6.93
N GLN A 63 9.84 33.44 7.46
CA GLN A 63 10.18 34.17 8.69
C GLN A 63 9.29 33.80 9.88
N VAL A 64 8.84 32.54 9.92
CA VAL A 64 7.98 32.06 11.00
C VAL A 64 8.83 31.95 12.26
N ARG A 65 8.42 32.65 13.32
CA ARG A 65 9.16 32.73 14.59
C ARG A 65 8.75 31.64 15.58
N ASN A 66 7.52 31.15 15.49
CA ASN A 66 6.96 30.20 16.44
C ASN A 66 6.86 28.82 15.79
N LEU A 67 7.52 27.84 16.40
CA LEU A 67 7.53 26.44 15.95
C LEU A 67 6.26 25.69 16.36
N ASP A 68 5.57 26.18 17.41
CA ASP A 68 4.46 25.50 18.06
C ASP A 68 3.16 25.54 17.25
N ASP A 69 3.02 26.56 16.39
CA ASP A 69 1.84 26.75 15.54
C ASP A 69 1.91 25.88 14.27
N LEU A 70 3.11 25.40 13.90
CA LEU A 70 3.30 24.59 12.70
C LEU A 70 2.73 23.17 12.87
N ARG A 71 1.94 22.75 11.87
CA ARG A 71 1.35 21.41 11.79
C ARG A 71 1.70 20.70 10.50
N VAL A 72 1.81 19.38 10.59
CA VAL A 72 2.06 18.52 9.43
C VAL A 72 0.75 18.27 8.68
N VAL A 73 0.51 19.03 7.60
CA VAL A 73 -0.70 18.90 6.78
C VAL A 73 -0.59 17.77 5.77
N GLN A 74 0.58 17.59 5.15
CA GLN A 74 0.79 16.54 4.16
C GLN A 74 2.02 15.71 4.50
N ALA A 75 1.84 14.39 4.48
CA ALA A 75 2.92 13.43 4.66
C ALA A 75 2.70 12.28 3.67
N ILE A 76 3.48 12.26 2.58
CA ILE A 76 3.33 11.29 1.48
C ILE A 76 4.64 10.57 1.22
N ALA A 77 4.54 9.27 0.94
CA ALA A 77 5.64 8.46 0.41
C ALA A 77 5.23 7.81 -0.92
N ASP A 78 5.91 8.24 -1.99
CA ASP A 78 5.75 7.74 -3.34
C ASP A 78 6.79 6.66 -3.66
N GLY A 79 6.42 5.75 -4.55
CA GLY A 79 7.33 4.73 -5.07
C GLY A 79 8.36 5.37 -5.98
N GLY A 80 9.64 5.09 -5.74
CA GLY A 80 10.74 5.49 -6.61
C GLY A 80 11.17 4.37 -7.57
N PRO A 81 12.25 4.57 -8.33
CA PRO A 81 12.81 3.54 -9.19
C PRO A 81 13.21 2.30 -8.38
N VAL A 82 13.05 1.13 -9.00
CA VAL A 82 13.31 -0.16 -8.38
C VAL A 82 14.50 -0.83 -9.05
N LEU A 83 15.53 -1.11 -8.26
CA LEU A 83 16.69 -1.88 -8.72
C LEU A 83 16.32 -3.37 -8.71
N LYS A 84 16.43 -4.01 -9.88
CA LYS A 84 16.17 -5.45 -10.06
C LYS A 84 17.49 -6.21 -9.92
N ARG A 85 17.50 -7.27 -9.11
CA ARG A 85 18.62 -8.22 -8.94
C ARG A 85 18.06 -9.64 -9.06
N ILE A 86 18.89 -10.57 -9.53
CA ILE A 86 18.51 -11.97 -9.67
C ILE A 86 19.10 -12.75 -8.50
N GLN A 87 18.31 -13.65 -7.91
CA GLN A 87 18.75 -14.59 -6.89
C GLN A 87 18.59 -16.03 -7.41
N PRO A 88 19.66 -16.83 -7.43
CA PRO A 88 19.58 -18.23 -7.82
C PRO A 88 18.78 -19.03 -6.77
N ARG A 89 17.99 -20.01 -7.24
CA ARG A 89 17.18 -20.90 -6.41
C ARG A 89 17.29 -22.35 -6.90
N ALA A 90 16.77 -23.27 -6.08
CA ALA A 90 16.80 -24.71 -6.37
C ALA A 90 16.17 -25.07 -7.72
N MET A 91 16.66 -26.16 -8.31
CA MET A 91 16.23 -26.70 -9.61
C MET A 91 16.40 -25.72 -10.79
N GLY A 92 17.51 -24.98 -10.84
CA GLY A 92 17.82 -24.05 -11.95
C GLY A 92 16.88 -22.85 -12.06
N ARG A 93 16.08 -22.56 -11.01
CA ARG A 93 15.14 -21.44 -10.99
C ARG A 93 15.82 -20.14 -10.60
N ALA A 94 15.32 -19.01 -11.10
CA ALA A 94 15.82 -17.67 -10.79
C ALA A 94 14.67 -16.78 -10.32
N PHE A 95 14.81 -16.16 -9.14
CA PHE A 95 13.82 -15.21 -8.60
C PHE A 95 14.36 -13.78 -8.66
N ALA A 96 13.47 -12.79 -8.78
CA ALA A 96 13.84 -11.39 -8.80
C ALA A 96 13.75 -10.76 -7.40
N ILE A 97 14.86 -10.24 -6.88
CA ILE A 97 14.89 -9.34 -5.73
C ILE A 97 14.70 -7.90 -6.23
N LYS A 98 13.77 -7.18 -5.59
CA LYS A 98 13.44 -5.78 -5.91
C LYS A 98 13.90 -4.87 -4.77
N HIS A 99 15.02 -4.17 -4.95
CA HIS A 99 15.43 -3.11 -4.02
C HIS A 99 14.68 -1.83 -4.40
N ARG A 100 13.58 -1.58 -3.67
CA ARG A 100 12.69 -0.45 -3.91
C ARG A 100 13.24 0.81 -3.24
N THR A 101 13.16 1.93 -3.95
CA THR A 101 13.38 3.27 -3.37
C THR A 101 12.04 3.99 -3.19
N SER A 102 12.05 5.10 -2.45
CA SER A 102 10.90 5.97 -2.25
C SER A 102 11.28 7.45 -2.35
N HIS A 103 10.28 8.27 -2.66
CA HIS A 103 10.35 9.71 -2.51
C HIS A 103 9.46 10.11 -1.33
N LEU A 104 10.00 10.89 -0.40
CA LEU A 104 9.27 11.38 0.77
C LEU A 104 8.93 12.85 0.54
N THR A 105 7.68 13.22 0.79
CA THR A 105 7.21 14.60 0.75
C THR A 105 6.52 14.92 2.06
N ILE A 106 7.01 15.95 2.76
CA ILE A 106 6.40 16.48 3.98
C ILE A 106 6.04 17.93 3.72
N GLY A 107 4.80 18.30 4.02
CA GLY A 107 4.27 19.64 3.92
C GLY A 107 3.82 20.13 5.29
N VAL A 108 4.31 21.29 5.69
CA VAL A 108 4.01 21.95 6.96
C VAL A 108 3.21 23.22 6.69
N SER A 109 2.25 23.53 7.55
CA SER A 109 1.37 24.68 7.45
C SER A 109 1.05 25.24 8.83
N ASP A 110 0.79 26.55 8.85
CA ASP A 110 0.33 27.30 10.03
C ASP A 110 -1.20 27.36 10.12
N GLU A 111 -1.92 26.93 9.07
CA GLU A 111 -3.37 27.05 9.07
C GLU A 111 -4.03 26.04 10.02
N VAL A 112 -4.53 26.57 11.12
CA VAL A 112 -5.48 25.93 12.03
C VAL A 112 -6.83 25.79 11.31
N ASN A 113 -6.96 24.78 10.44
CA ASN A 113 -8.25 24.36 9.90
C ASN A 113 -8.13 22.96 9.28
N GLY A 114 -8.96 21.97 9.59
CA GLY A 114 -10.13 21.92 10.46
C GLY A 114 -10.82 20.58 10.21
N ALA A 115 -10.80 19.69 11.21
CA ALA A 115 -11.77 18.60 11.37
C ALA A 115 -11.62 18.03 12.78
N ALA A 116 -12.70 18.17 13.54
CA ALA A 116 -12.95 17.57 14.82
C ALA A 116 -12.54 16.07 14.89
N PRO A 117 -12.23 15.55 16.09
CA PRO A 117 -11.95 14.13 16.30
C PRO A 117 -13.06 13.25 15.71
N PRO A 118 -12.77 12.08 15.12
CA PRO A 118 -13.76 11.02 14.99
C PRO A 118 -14.04 10.44 16.39
N SER A 119 -14.71 11.23 17.23
CA SER A 119 -15.50 10.76 18.37
C SER A 119 -16.98 10.88 18.02
N ALA A 120 -17.34 10.52 16.79
CA ALA A 120 -18.67 10.03 16.50
C ALA A 120 -18.55 8.51 16.51
N ALA A 121 -19.29 7.86 17.41
CA ALA A 121 -19.46 6.42 17.43
C ALA A 121 -19.59 5.87 16.00
N PRO A 122 -19.01 4.70 15.67
CA PRO A 122 -19.33 4.06 14.41
C PRO A 122 -20.85 3.99 14.30
N PRO A 123 -21.48 4.51 13.23
CA PRO A 123 -22.91 4.32 13.06
C PRO A 123 -23.15 2.82 13.13
N ALA A 124 -24.02 2.42 14.06
CA ALA A 124 -24.43 1.04 14.23
C ALA A 124 -24.68 0.46 12.84
N ARG A 125 -24.02 -0.66 12.54
CA ARG A 125 -24.34 -1.46 11.36
C ARG A 125 -25.85 -1.58 11.33
N PRO A 126 -26.55 -1.23 10.23
CA PRO A 126 -27.97 -1.53 10.15
C PRO A 126 -28.12 -3.03 10.40
N SER A 127 -29.02 -3.33 11.33
CA SER A 127 -29.47 -4.66 11.70
C SER A 127 -29.76 -5.49 10.46
N ALA A 128 -29.57 -6.80 10.63
CA ALA A 128 -29.73 -7.85 9.63
C ALA A 128 -30.84 -7.58 8.58
N PRO A 129 -30.64 -7.97 7.31
CA PRO A 129 -31.73 -7.97 6.36
C PRO A 129 -32.89 -8.83 6.91
N PRO A 130 -34.16 -8.40 6.75
CA PRO A 130 -35.29 -9.21 7.17
C PRO A 130 -35.26 -10.58 6.46
N PRO A 131 -35.81 -11.64 7.08
CA PRO A 131 -35.83 -12.97 6.48
C PRO A 131 -36.49 -12.90 5.10
N ARG A 132 -35.88 -13.56 4.11
CA ARG A 132 -36.51 -13.76 2.80
C ARG A 132 -37.83 -14.47 3.01
N GLU A 133 -38.92 -13.82 2.65
CA GLU A 133 -40.23 -14.45 2.44
C GLU A 133 -40.07 -15.63 1.47
N GLU A 134 -40.41 -16.82 1.96
CA GLU A 134 -40.49 -18.04 1.17
C GLU A 134 -41.55 -17.85 0.09
N ARG A 135 -41.12 -17.85 -1.18
CA ARG A 135 -42.06 -18.00 -2.29
C ARG A 135 -42.56 -19.45 -2.31
N PRO A 136 -43.87 -19.70 -2.33
CA PRO A 136 -44.39 -21.07 -2.35
C PRO A 136 -43.95 -21.78 -3.63
N ALA A 137 -43.52 -23.03 -3.46
CA ALA A 137 -43.03 -23.89 -4.52
C ALA A 137 -44.12 -24.14 -5.58
N THR A 138 -44.06 -23.42 -6.70
CA THR A 138 -44.79 -23.82 -7.91
C THR A 138 -44.05 -25.01 -8.54
N ARG A 139 -44.54 -26.19 -8.16
CA ARG A 139 -44.33 -27.52 -8.73
C ARG A 139 -43.96 -27.47 -10.23
N ARG A 140 -42.70 -27.77 -10.56
CA ARG A 140 -42.28 -28.11 -11.92
C ARG A 140 -41.97 -29.60 -11.98
N ALA A 141 -42.77 -30.33 -12.78
CA ALA A 141 -42.70 -31.77 -12.99
C ALA A 141 -41.36 -32.21 -13.63
N PRO A 142 -40.92 -33.47 -13.44
CA PRO A 142 -39.57 -33.91 -13.79
C PRO A 142 -39.44 -34.28 -15.27
N ALA A 143 -38.53 -33.62 -15.98
CA ALA A 143 -38.08 -34.03 -17.31
C ALA A 143 -36.89 -35.00 -17.18
N ARG A 144 -37.24 -36.29 -17.29
CA ARG A 144 -36.50 -37.49 -17.74
C ARG A 144 -34.96 -37.40 -17.88
N ARG A 145 -34.31 -38.33 -17.15
CA ARG A 145 -32.96 -38.87 -17.40
C ARG A 145 -32.74 -39.24 -18.87
N GLY A 146 -31.58 -38.87 -19.41
CA GLY A 146 -31.11 -39.31 -20.72
C GLY A 146 -29.59 -39.21 -20.88
N ALA A 147 -28.92 -40.33 -20.60
CA ALA A 147 -27.66 -40.84 -21.15
C ALA A 147 -26.38 -39.96 -21.16
N ALA A 148 -25.39 -40.48 -20.43
CA ALA A 148 -23.96 -40.19 -20.58
C ALA A 148 -23.44 -40.54 -21.97
N LYS A 149 -22.51 -39.71 -22.49
CA LYS A 149 -21.46 -40.15 -23.41
C LYS A 149 -20.19 -39.34 -23.13
N GLY A 150 -19.18 -40.04 -22.62
CA GLY A 150 -17.86 -39.51 -22.32
C GLY A 150 -17.13 -39.04 -23.57
N ARG A 151 -16.35 -37.98 -23.43
CA ARG A 151 -15.34 -37.59 -24.41
C ARG A 151 -14.02 -38.21 -24.00
N GLN A 152 -13.65 -39.28 -24.71
CA GLN A 152 -12.35 -39.92 -24.64
C GLN A 152 -11.26 -38.98 -25.16
N LYS A 153 -10.14 -38.92 -24.43
CA LYS A 153 -8.84 -38.44 -24.92
C LYS A 153 -8.39 -39.33 -26.09
N PRO A 154 -7.86 -38.77 -27.19
CA PRO A 154 -7.07 -39.57 -28.12
C PRO A 154 -5.58 -39.51 -27.75
N ALA A 155 -5.00 -40.68 -27.54
CA ALA A 155 -3.55 -40.91 -27.49
C ALA A 155 -3.09 -41.57 -28.80
N ALA A 156 -1.89 -41.17 -29.25
CA ALA A 156 -0.96 -41.84 -30.16
C ALA A 156 -1.35 -42.10 -31.63
N LYS A 157 -0.57 -41.49 -32.54
CA LYS A 157 -0.23 -42.11 -33.83
C LYS A 157 1.30 -42.13 -33.96
N ALA A 158 1.88 -43.29 -33.67
CA ALA A 158 3.26 -43.62 -33.96
C ALA A 158 3.34 -44.13 -35.41
N THR A 159 4.02 -43.41 -36.29
CA THR A 159 4.44 -43.92 -37.60
C THR A 159 5.91 -44.30 -37.52
N ARG A 160 6.15 -45.62 -37.46
CA ARG A 160 7.47 -46.23 -37.66
C ARG A 160 7.91 -46.00 -39.11
N LYS A 161 9.11 -45.44 -39.31
CA LYS A 161 9.82 -45.51 -40.60
C LYS A 161 10.53 -46.88 -40.70
N PRO A 162 10.42 -47.62 -41.82
CA PRO A 162 11.24 -48.79 -42.05
C PRO A 162 12.65 -48.37 -42.48
N LYS A 163 13.68 -48.99 -41.89
CA LYS A 163 15.06 -48.97 -42.39
C LYS A 163 15.19 -50.08 -43.42
N GLU A 164 15.42 -49.73 -44.68
CA GLU A 164 16.01 -50.65 -45.66
C GLU A 164 17.53 -50.67 -45.47
N LYS A 165 18.07 -51.89 -45.41
CA LYS A 165 19.49 -52.21 -45.55
C LYS A 165 19.66 -52.81 -46.94
N LYS A 166 20.58 -52.26 -47.73
CA LYS A 166 21.45 -53.02 -48.63
C LYS A 166 22.79 -52.31 -48.68
#